data_AF-A0A0N8K4T3-F1
#
_entry.id   AF-A0A0N8K4T3-F1
#
_cell.length_a   1.000
_cell.length_b   1.000
_cell.length_c   1.000
_cell.angle_alpha   90.00
_cell.angle_beta   90.00
_cell.angle_gamma   90.00
#
_symmetry.space_group_name_H-M   'P 1'
#
loop_
_entity.id
_entity.type
_entity.pdbx_description
1 polymer ?
#
loop_
_entity_poly.entity_id
_entity_poly.type
_entity_poly.pdbx_seq_one_letter_code
_entity_poly.pdbx_strand_id
1 'polypeptide(L)'
;MTLKGALLGLALAYGTLWGGAQVLAPAFGRVPIPCTGEPLRMQSPLFCATLRNFVTPELRALARDAAATVAAQYPGTVTLALDGNLPVFDGVPLIPHLSHDDGEKLDFAFYYMDDTGTYLPGRTASPIGYFAFERVGTDVCGDTAGPMRWEMRWFEPLTRDLALEPARTAALVRALLDDPRSGKLFLEPPLAQALGLDHPRLRFAGCGAARHDDHIHLEL
;
A
#
# COMPACT_ATOMS: atom_id res chain seq x y z
N MET A 1 0.42 17.59 -37.66
CA MET A 1 0.96 16.40 -36.98
C MET A 1 -0.14 15.34 -36.94
N THR A 2 0.12 14.11 -37.38
CA THR A 2 -0.90 13.04 -37.32
C THR A 2 -1.11 12.59 -35.88
N LEU A 3 -2.31 12.10 -35.53
CA LEU A 3 -2.58 11.54 -34.20
C LEU A 3 -1.55 10.47 -33.80
N LYS A 4 -1.14 9.63 -34.75
CA LYS A 4 -0.09 8.62 -34.56
C LYS A 4 1.27 9.24 -34.19
N GLY A 5 1.67 10.30 -34.89
CA GLY A 5 2.91 11.02 -34.58
C GLY A 5 2.87 11.70 -33.22
N ALA A 6 1.72 12.26 -32.83
CA ALA A 6 1.54 12.88 -31.51
C ALA A 6 1.62 11.85 -30.37
N LEU A 7 0.96 10.70 -30.52
CA LEU A 7 1.00 9.61 -29.53
C LEU A 7 2.41 9.02 -29.38
N LEU A 8 3.13 8.84 -30.50
CA LEU A 8 4.52 8.38 -30.45
C LEU A 8 5.42 9.39 -29.74
N GLY A 9 5.26 10.68 -30.03
CA GLY A 9 6.00 11.74 -29.36
C GLY A 9 5.75 11.76 -27.84
N LEU A 10 4.48 11.63 -27.42
CA LEU A 10 4.11 11.55 -26.01
C LEU A 10 4.72 10.32 -25.33
N ALA A 11 4.66 9.14 -25.97
CA ALA A 11 5.21 7.91 -25.42
C ALA A 11 6.74 8.01 -25.24
N LEU A 12 7.45 8.62 -26.20
CA LEU A 12 8.90 8.84 -26.11
C LEU A 12 9.27 9.83 -25.01
N ALA A 13 8.54 10.95 -24.92
CA ALA A 13 8.74 11.94 -23.86
C ALA A 13 8.49 11.31 -22.49
N TYR A 14 7.39 10.57 -22.33
CA TYR A 14 7.05 9.87 -21.10
C TYR A 14 8.11 8.83 -20.75
N GLY A 15 8.50 7.97 -21.69
CA GLY A 15 9.52 6.94 -21.46
C GLY A 15 10.87 7.53 -21.07
N THR A 16 11.23 8.68 -21.64
CA THR A 16 12.46 9.40 -21.28
C THR A 16 12.39 9.96 -19.86
N LEU A 17 11.27 10.62 -19.50
CA LEU A 17 11.07 11.15 -18.15
C LEU A 17 11.00 10.03 -17.11
N TRP A 18 10.29 8.95 -17.43
CA TRP A 18 10.16 7.77 -16.59
C TRP A 18 11.52 7.11 -16.36
N GLY A 19 12.29 6.87 -17.43
CA GLY A 19 13.63 6.30 -17.33
C GLY A 19 14.60 7.22 -16.58
N GLY A 20 14.53 8.53 -16.83
CA GLY A 20 15.31 9.53 -16.10
C GLY A 20 14.99 9.53 -14.61
N ALA A 21 13.70 9.48 -14.25
CA ALA A 21 13.26 9.42 -12.87
C ALA A 21 13.80 8.18 -12.14
N GLN A 22 13.77 7.00 -12.78
CA GLN A 22 14.33 5.77 -12.22
C GLN A 22 15.83 5.88 -11.91
N VAL A 23 16.59 6.56 -12.77
CA VAL A 23 18.05 6.74 -12.61
C VAL A 23 18.37 7.82 -11.58
N LEU A 24 17.58 8.90 -11.53
CA LEU A 24 17.87 10.06 -10.70
C LEU A 24 17.32 9.93 -9.27
N ALA A 25 16.33 9.08 -9.01
CA ALA A 25 15.68 8.94 -7.70
C ALA A 25 16.66 8.82 -6.51
N PRO A 26 17.77 8.04 -6.59
CA PRO A 26 18.72 7.95 -5.49
C PRO A 26 19.36 9.29 -5.08
N ALA A 27 19.54 10.22 -6.02
CA ALA A 27 20.05 11.57 -5.71
C ALA A 27 19.05 12.41 -4.90
N PHE A 28 17.78 12.01 -4.90
CA PHE A 28 16.69 12.58 -4.09
C PHE A 28 16.37 11.72 -2.86
N GLY A 29 17.24 10.77 -2.49
CA GLY A 29 17.00 9.89 -1.35
C GLY A 29 15.84 8.91 -1.58
N ARG A 30 15.58 8.54 -2.84
CA ARG A 30 14.51 7.62 -3.24
C ARG A 30 15.05 6.34 -3.85
N VAL A 31 14.39 5.24 -3.54
CA VAL A 31 14.62 3.93 -4.17
C VAL A 31 13.29 3.26 -4.46
N PRO A 32 13.17 2.50 -5.56
CA PRO A 32 11.92 1.83 -5.90
C PRO A 32 11.70 0.56 -5.06
N ILE A 33 10.46 0.33 -4.65
CA ILE A 33 9.93 -1.01 -4.37
C ILE A 33 9.86 -1.79 -5.69
N PRO A 34 10.29 -3.07 -5.74
CA PRO A 34 10.29 -3.85 -6.96
C PRO A 34 8.90 -4.01 -7.59
N CYS A 35 8.79 -3.91 -8.91
CA CYS A 35 7.52 -4.11 -9.62
C CYS A 35 7.09 -5.58 -9.70
N THR A 36 8.04 -6.48 -9.58
CA THR A 36 7.87 -7.93 -9.68
C THR A 36 8.79 -8.63 -8.69
N GLY A 37 8.59 -9.94 -8.50
CA GLY A 37 9.37 -10.75 -7.59
C GLY A 37 8.68 -11.00 -6.25
N GLU A 38 9.37 -11.78 -5.42
CA GLU A 38 8.92 -12.24 -4.11
C GLU A 38 10.11 -12.13 -3.13
N PRO A 39 9.88 -11.94 -1.82
CA PRO A 39 8.59 -11.92 -1.14
C PRO A 39 7.86 -10.57 -1.17
N LEU A 40 8.48 -9.50 -1.70
CA LEU A 40 7.90 -8.16 -1.76
C LEU A 40 7.88 -7.64 -3.20
N ARG A 41 6.72 -7.12 -3.64
CA ARG A 41 6.58 -6.37 -4.89
C ARG A 41 5.39 -5.42 -4.86
N MET A 42 5.32 -4.52 -5.84
CA MET A 42 4.12 -3.72 -6.11
C MET A 42 2.95 -4.63 -6.51
N GLN A 43 1.76 -4.30 -6.04
CA GLN A 43 0.51 -5.02 -6.35
C GLN A 43 0.17 -4.96 -7.84
N SER A 44 0.41 -3.81 -8.47
CA SER A 44 0.09 -3.57 -9.88
C SER A 44 1.27 -2.92 -10.61
N PRO A 45 1.53 -3.29 -11.88
CA PRO A 45 2.43 -2.55 -12.75
C PRO A 45 2.06 -1.08 -12.91
N LEU A 46 0.80 -0.71 -12.65
CA LEU A 46 0.33 0.68 -12.70
C LEU A 46 1.16 1.58 -11.79
N PHE A 47 1.43 1.18 -10.54
CA PHE A 47 2.21 2.00 -9.60
C PHE A 47 3.62 2.26 -10.10
N CYS A 48 4.25 1.26 -10.74
CA CYS A 48 5.56 1.44 -11.36
C CYS A 48 5.48 2.32 -12.60
N ALA A 49 4.48 2.09 -13.45
CA ALA A 49 4.27 2.87 -14.66
C ALA A 49 4.08 4.34 -14.32
N THR A 50 3.38 4.67 -13.22
CA THR A 50 3.10 6.04 -12.76
C THR A 50 4.10 6.57 -11.73
N LEU A 51 5.22 5.88 -11.51
CA LEU A 51 6.31 6.30 -10.61
C LEU A 51 5.86 6.51 -9.15
N ARG A 52 4.90 5.72 -8.67
CA ARG A 52 4.38 5.77 -7.29
C ARG A 52 5.04 4.77 -6.33
N ASN A 53 6.05 4.06 -6.81
CA ASN A 53 6.67 2.95 -6.10
C ASN A 53 7.97 3.34 -5.37
N PHE A 54 8.22 4.62 -5.10
CA PHE A 54 9.47 5.07 -4.51
C PHE A 54 9.34 5.33 -3.01
N VAL A 55 10.36 4.99 -2.24
CA VAL A 55 10.42 5.22 -0.80
C VAL A 55 11.85 5.58 -0.40
N THR A 56 12.08 5.95 0.85
CA THR A 56 13.45 6.06 1.39
C THR A 56 14.15 4.69 1.41
N PRO A 57 15.49 4.64 1.33
CA PRO A 57 16.23 3.39 1.46
C PRO A 57 15.92 2.62 2.75
N GLU A 58 15.70 3.34 3.85
CA GLU A 58 15.35 2.79 5.14
C GLU A 58 13.97 2.11 5.12
N LEU A 59 12.95 2.76 4.57
CA LEU A 59 11.61 2.18 4.44
C LEU A 59 11.59 0.98 3.49
N ARG A 60 12.34 1.03 2.39
CA ARG A 60 12.49 -0.14 1.51
C ARG A 60 13.11 -1.33 2.24
N ALA A 61 14.12 -1.08 3.07
CA ALA A 61 14.76 -2.13 3.85
C ALA A 61 13.77 -2.72 4.88
N LEU A 62 13.06 -1.86 5.63
CA LEU A 62 12.01 -2.29 6.57
C LEU A 62 10.94 -3.15 5.88
N ALA A 63 10.39 -2.68 4.76
CA ALA A 63 9.37 -3.40 4.01
C ALA A 63 9.85 -4.78 3.54
N ARG A 64 11.09 -4.86 3.03
CA ARG A 64 11.69 -6.12 2.58
C ARG A 64 11.91 -7.09 3.75
N ASP A 65 12.42 -6.59 4.87
CA ASP A 65 12.75 -7.41 6.04
C ASP A 65 11.45 -7.94 6.71
N ALA A 66 10.39 -7.13 6.76
CA ALA A 66 9.07 -7.56 7.21
C ALA A 66 8.44 -8.60 6.26
N ALA A 67 8.48 -8.37 4.94
CA ALA A 67 8.00 -9.34 3.96
C ALA A 67 8.76 -10.69 4.05
N ALA A 68 10.07 -10.64 4.25
CA ALA A 68 10.88 -11.84 4.46
C ALA A 68 10.50 -12.58 5.76
N THR A 69 10.23 -11.84 6.84
CA THR A 69 9.74 -12.41 8.11
C THR A 69 8.43 -13.16 7.91
N VAL A 70 7.46 -12.54 7.23
CA VAL A 70 6.16 -13.19 6.97
C VAL A 70 6.33 -14.40 6.06
N ALA A 71 7.15 -14.32 5.01
CA ALA A 71 7.40 -15.44 4.11
C ALA A 71 8.13 -16.62 4.79
N ALA A 72 8.97 -16.33 5.80
CA ALA A 72 9.60 -17.36 6.62
C ALA A 72 8.59 -18.06 7.54
N GLN A 73 7.67 -17.31 8.14
CA GLN A 73 6.61 -17.85 9.00
C GLN A 73 5.52 -18.59 8.19
N TYR A 74 5.21 -18.09 7.00
CA TYR A 74 4.19 -18.60 6.10
C TYR A 74 4.77 -18.77 4.70
N PRO A 75 5.37 -19.92 4.36
CA PRO A 75 5.97 -20.17 3.05
C PRO A 75 5.01 -19.90 1.89
N GLY A 76 5.55 -19.34 0.80
CA GLY A 76 4.78 -18.95 -0.39
C GLY A 76 4.05 -17.61 -0.28
N THR A 77 4.25 -16.87 0.82
CA THR A 77 3.65 -15.53 0.97
C THR A 77 4.28 -14.50 0.06
N VAL A 78 3.42 -13.72 -0.59
CA VAL A 78 3.79 -12.56 -1.41
C VAL A 78 3.18 -11.32 -0.78
N THR A 79 4.02 -10.49 -0.18
CA THR A 79 3.66 -9.17 0.35
C THR A 79 3.52 -8.19 -0.81
N LEU A 80 2.38 -7.51 -0.86
CA LEU A 80 2.06 -6.55 -1.92
C LEU A 80 2.07 -5.13 -1.38
N ALA A 81 2.96 -4.31 -1.92
CA ALA A 81 2.98 -2.87 -1.69
C ALA A 81 2.03 -2.13 -2.64
N LEU A 82 1.45 -1.03 -2.16
CA LEU A 82 0.58 -0.11 -2.88
C LEU A 82 1.31 1.24 -3.04
N ASP A 83 0.68 2.38 -2.79
CA ASP A 83 1.34 3.67 -2.97
C ASP A 83 2.51 3.84 -1.99
N GLY A 84 3.69 4.16 -2.53
CA GLY A 84 4.83 4.75 -1.83
C GLY A 84 4.82 6.25 -2.07
N ASN A 85 5.82 6.79 -2.73
CA ASN A 85 5.95 8.19 -3.10
C ASN A 85 6.41 8.32 -4.57
N LEU A 86 6.42 9.56 -5.06
CA LEU A 86 7.11 10.00 -6.25
C LEU A 86 8.64 9.91 -6.11
N PRO A 87 9.38 9.84 -7.23
CA PRO A 87 10.83 9.62 -7.23
C PRO A 87 11.67 10.85 -6.85
N VAL A 88 11.06 12.03 -6.79
CA VAL A 88 11.77 13.31 -6.66
C VAL A 88 10.96 14.30 -5.81
N PHE A 89 11.69 15.18 -5.11
CA PHE A 89 11.22 16.29 -4.27
C PHE A 89 10.34 15.90 -3.07
N ASP A 90 10.70 16.41 -1.89
CA ASP A 90 9.86 16.31 -0.70
C ASP A 90 8.73 17.36 -0.75
N GLY A 91 7.61 17.06 -0.07
CA GLY A 91 6.47 17.97 0.05
C GLY A 91 5.53 18.00 -1.14
N VAL A 92 5.72 17.11 -2.13
CA VAL A 92 4.77 16.91 -3.23
C VAL A 92 3.84 15.75 -2.87
N PRO A 93 2.58 16.01 -2.49
CA PRO A 93 1.68 14.97 -2.03
C PRO A 93 1.26 14.05 -3.17
N LEU A 94 1.18 12.75 -2.90
CA LEU A 94 0.63 11.79 -3.82
C LEU A 94 -0.90 11.78 -3.76
N ILE A 95 -1.60 12.38 -4.73
CA ILE A 95 -3.07 12.36 -4.71
C ILE A 95 -3.60 10.93 -4.94
N PRO A 96 -4.55 10.41 -4.14
CA PRO A 96 -5.23 11.06 -3.00
C PRO A 96 -4.55 10.87 -1.63
N HIS A 97 -3.52 10.04 -1.51
CA HIS A 97 -2.72 9.78 -0.31
C HIS A 97 -1.80 10.96 0.07
N LEU A 98 -2.41 12.04 0.56
CA LEU A 98 -1.74 13.33 0.73
C LEU A 98 -0.51 13.32 1.66
N SER A 99 -0.44 12.37 2.59
CA SER A 99 0.72 12.24 3.48
C SER A 99 1.95 11.70 2.78
N HIS A 100 1.82 11.03 1.63
CA HIS A 100 2.93 10.44 0.89
C HIS A 100 3.66 11.51 0.08
N ASP A 101 4.45 12.32 0.76
CA ASP A 101 5.16 13.47 0.20
C ASP A 101 6.68 13.45 0.44
N ASP A 102 7.15 12.57 1.32
CA ASP A 102 8.55 12.50 1.81
C ASP A 102 9.20 11.11 1.67
N GLY A 103 8.48 10.12 1.15
CA GLY A 103 9.00 8.77 0.90
C GLY A 103 9.13 7.92 2.15
N GLU A 104 8.66 8.42 3.30
CA GLU A 104 8.68 7.74 4.59
C GLU A 104 7.37 6.99 4.87
N LYS A 105 6.48 6.92 3.87
CA LYS A 105 5.21 6.19 3.94
C LYS A 105 5.08 5.16 2.83
N LEU A 106 4.49 4.02 3.18
CA LEU A 106 4.22 2.93 2.26
C LEU A 106 2.94 2.23 2.67
N ASP A 107 2.05 2.08 1.71
CA ASP A 107 0.85 1.29 1.89
C ASP A 107 1.10 -0.17 1.49
N PHE A 108 0.44 -1.09 2.18
CA PHE A 108 0.43 -2.51 1.86
C PHE A 108 -0.99 -3.01 1.71
N ALA A 109 -1.22 -3.90 0.75
CA ALA A 109 -2.48 -4.63 0.68
C ALA A 109 -2.55 -5.66 1.81
N PHE A 110 -3.76 -5.98 2.25
CA PHE A 110 -3.97 -7.16 3.07
C PHE A 110 -3.71 -8.46 2.29
N TYR A 111 -3.56 -9.55 3.03
CA TYR A 111 -3.56 -10.89 2.44
C TYR A 111 -4.98 -11.41 2.37
N TYR A 112 -5.27 -12.20 1.35
CA TYR A 112 -6.58 -12.75 1.09
C TYR A 112 -6.54 -14.28 0.95
N MET A 113 -7.66 -14.90 1.25
CA MET A 113 -7.90 -16.34 1.11
C MET A 113 -9.19 -16.59 0.33
N ASP A 114 -9.32 -17.80 -0.20
CA ASP A 114 -10.57 -18.27 -0.79
C ASP A 114 -11.59 -18.73 0.28
N ASP A 115 -12.74 -19.20 -0.18
CA ASP A 115 -13.84 -19.70 0.65
C ASP A 115 -13.48 -20.98 1.44
N THR A 116 -12.40 -21.67 1.08
CA THR A 116 -11.86 -22.82 1.81
C THR A 116 -10.88 -22.41 2.91
N GLY A 117 -10.53 -21.12 3.00
CA GLY A 117 -9.50 -20.60 3.89
C GLY A 117 -8.08 -20.77 3.35
N THR A 118 -7.93 -21.08 2.05
CA THR A 118 -6.61 -21.22 1.42
C THR A 118 -6.08 -19.86 0.99
N TYR A 119 -4.87 -19.52 1.44
CA TYR A 119 -4.19 -18.29 1.04
C TYR A 119 -4.04 -18.16 -0.49
N LEU A 120 -4.25 -16.95 -1.02
CA LEU A 120 -4.15 -16.62 -2.44
C LEU A 120 -2.93 -15.72 -2.72
N PRO A 121 -1.79 -16.29 -3.17
CA PRO A 121 -0.58 -15.52 -3.44
C PRO A 121 -0.78 -14.40 -4.46
N GLY A 122 -0.38 -13.20 -4.10
CA GLY A 122 -0.41 -12.03 -4.99
C GLY A 122 -1.81 -11.60 -5.43
N ARG A 123 -2.86 -11.96 -4.68
CA ARG A 123 -4.25 -11.58 -4.96
C ARG A 123 -4.74 -10.55 -3.95
N THR A 124 -5.55 -9.62 -4.44
CA THR A 124 -6.24 -8.60 -3.67
C THR A 124 -7.73 -8.59 -4.01
N ALA A 125 -8.57 -8.19 -3.06
CA ALA A 125 -10.00 -8.00 -3.28
C ALA A 125 -10.27 -6.88 -4.30
N SER A 126 -9.43 -5.84 -4.34
CA SER A 126 -9.52 -4.75 -5.33
C SER A 126 -8.52 -4.88 -6.49
N PRO A 127 -8.83 -4.44 -7.72
CA PRO A 127 -7.89 -4.37 -8.83
C PRO A 127 -6.63 -3.53 -8.55
N ILE A 128 -6.74 -2.51 -7.69
CA ILE A 128 -5.64 -1.60 -7.33
C ILE A 128 -5.22 -1.72 -5.87
N GLY A 129 -5.75 -2.71 -5.13
CA GLY A 129 -5.45 -2.92 -3.72
C GLY A 129 -6.16 -1.97 -2.73
N TYR A 130 -6.90 -0.98 -3.20
CA TYR A 130 -7.69 -0.04 -2.38
C TYR A 130 -9.19 -0.20 -2.60
N PHE A 131 -10.00 0.33 -1.68
CA PHE A 131 -11.46 0.47 -1.76
C PHE A 131 -12.24 -0.85 -1.67
N ALA A 132 -11.59 -1.95 -1.28
CA ALA A 132 -12.25 -3.17 -0.83
C ALA A 132 -12.24 -3.19 0.70
N PHE A 133 -13.18 -2.46 1.32
CA PHE A 133 -13.22 -2.30 2.77
C PHE A 133 -13.71 -3.57 3.48
N GLU A 134 -12.96 -4.04 4.47
CA GLU A 134 -13.26 -5.24 5.27
C GLU A 134 -14.47 -5.03 6.20
N ARG A 135 -14.78 -3.79 6.58
CA ARG A 135 -15.99 -3.38 7.33
C ARG A 135 -16.33 -4.30 8.52
N VAL A 136 -15.31 -4.62 9.30
CA VAL A 136 -15.46 -5.45 10.51
C VAL A 136 -16.04 -4.60 11.64
N GLY A 137 -17.02 -5.14 12.37
CA GLY A 137 -17.59 -4.47 13.55
C GLY A 137 -18.37 -3.20 13.23
N THR A 138 -18.44 -2.29 14.22
CA THR A 138 -19.16 -1.02 14.10
C THR A 138 -18.24 0.08 13.58
N ASP A 139 -18.73 0.92 12.66
CA ASP A 139 -18.00 2.11 12.22
C ASP A 139 -17.75 3.05 13.42
N VAL A 140 -16.47 3.33 13.67
CA VAL A 140 -16.01 4.15 14.80
C VAL A 140 -16.42 5.61 14.66
N CYS A 141 -16.60 6.09 13.43
CA CYS A 141 -16.88 7.51 13.18
C CYS A 141 -18.36 7.84 13.11
N GLY A 142 -19.18 6.97 12.51
CA GLY A 142 -20.61 7.23 12.31
C GLY A 142 -20.85 8.64 11.75
N ASP A 143 -21.71 9.41 12.41
CA ASP A 143 -22.09 10.77 11.99
C ASP A 143 -20.95 11.81 12.07
N THR A 144 -19.80 11.46 12.69
CA THR A 144 -18.63 12.35 12.79
C THR A 144 -17.63 12.16 11.65
N ALA A 145 -17.94 11.29 10.68
CA ALA A 145 -17.09 11.04 9.52
C ALA A 145 -16.87 12.32 8.68
N GLY A 146 -15.61 12.67 8.47
CA GLY A 146 -15.20 13.78 7.61
C GLY A 146 -15.27 13.44 6.11
N PRO A 147 -15.11 14.44 5.23
CA PRO A 147 -15.31 14.29 3.78
C PRO A 147 -14.29 13.38 3.08
N MET A 148 -13.21 12.98 3.76
CA MET A 148 -12.18 12.08 3.23
C MET A 148 -12.49 10.59 3.51
N ARG A 149 -13.50 10.28 4.34
CA ARG A 149 -13.93 8.89 4.61
C ARG A 149 -14.85 8.38 3.52
N TRP A 150 -14.31 8.24 2.31
CA TRP A 150 -15.08 7.78 1.16
C TRP A 150 -15.52 6.33 1.32
N GLU A 151 -16.78 6.06 1.01
CA GLU A 151 -17.31 4.68 0.92
C GLU A 151 -17.04 4.03 -0.43
N MET A 152 -16.65 4.81 -1.44
CA MET A 152 -16.30 4.35 -2.79
C MET A 152 -17.29 3.32 -3.38
N ARG A 153 -18.59 3.44 -3.07
CA ARG A 153 -19.63 2.47 -3.47
C ARG A 153 -19.71 2.22 -4.98
N TRP A 154 -19.34 3.23 -5.78
CA TRP A 154 -19.29 3.10 -7.24
C TRP A 154 -18.17 2.16 -7.72
N PHE A 155 -17.17 1.88 -6.89
CA PHE A 155 -16.05 0.99 -7.16
C PHE A 155 -16.32 -0.46 -6.71
N GLU A 156 -17.29 -0.70 -5.83
CA GLU A 156 -17.65 -2.03 -5.31
C GLU A 156 -17.91 -3.08 -6.42
N PRO A 157 -18.53 -2.76 -7.58
CA PRO A 157 -18.69 -3.75 -8.66
C PRO A 157 -17.37 -4.28 -9.26
N LEU A 158 -16.24 -3.63 -8.98
CA LEU A 158 -14.91 -4.04 -9.44
C LEU A 158 -14.16 -4.88 -8.40
N THR A 159 -14.66 -4.94 -7.16
CA THR A 159 -14.04 -5.76 -6.12
C THR A 159 -14.42 -7.23 -6.28
N ARG A 160 -13.64 -8.09 -5.63
CA ARG A 160 -13.85 -9.53 -5.58
C ARG A 160 -14.26 -9.91 -4.18
N ASP A 161 -15.12 -10.91 -4.08
CA ASP A 161 -15.50 -11.54 -2.83
C ASP A 161 -14.36 -12.48 -2.38
N LEU A 162 -13.35 -11.89 -1.73
CA LEU A 162 -12.23 -12.61 -1.13
C LEU A 162 -12.24 -12.31 0.37
N ALA A 163 -12.05 -13.34 1.19
CA ALA A 163 -11.95 -13.17 2.62
C ALA A 163 -10.55 -12.69 3.01
N LEU A 164 -10.44 -11.76 3.95
CA LEU A 164 -9.19 -11.40 4.61
C LEU A 164 -8.51 -12.66 5.17
N GLU A 165 -7.22 -12.82 4.94
CA GLU A 165 -6.41 -13.85 5.59
C GLU A 165 -5.80 -13.25 6.88
N PRO A 166 -6.36 -13.55 8.06
CA PRO A 166 -6.02 -12.84 9.28
C PRO A 166 -4.61 -13.16 9.78
N ALA A 167 -4.10 -14.37 9.57
CA ALA A 167 -2.84 -14.82 10.16
C ALA A 167 -1.64 -14.11 9.54
N ARG A 168 -1.54 -14.08 8.20
CA ARG A 168 -0.48 -13.33 7.49
C ARG A 168 -0.64 -11.83 7.65
N THR A 169 -1.87 -11.32 7.65
CA THR A 169 -2.11 -9.88 7.81
C THR A 169 -1.63 -9.41 9.18
N ALA A 170 -2.01 -10.11 10.25
CA ALA A 170 -1.51 -9.80 11.59
C ALA A 170 0.01 -10.00 11.71
N ALA A 171 0.58 -11.01 11.04
CA ALA A 171 2.02 -11.23 11.04
C ALA A 171 2.81 -10.11 10.35
N LEU A 172 2.31 -9.57 9.23
CA LEU A 172 2.92 -8.42 8.58
C LEU A 172 2.87 -7.19 9.47
N VAL A 173 1.72 -6.90 10.08
CA VAL A 173 1.58 -5.74 10.97
C VAL A 173 2.54 -5.86 12.17
N ARG A 174 2.66 -7.04 12.78
CA ARG A 174 3.64 -7.27 13.85
C ARG A 174 5.07 -7.11 13.36
N ALA A 175 5.43 -7.72 12.23
CA ALA A 175 6.78 -7.61 11.67
C ALA A 175 7.18 -6.16 11.34
N LEU A 176 6.22 -5.35 10.88
CA LEU A 176 6.44 -3.91 10.66
C LEU A 176 6.59 -3.15 11.97
N LEU A 177 5.70 -3.41 12.94
CA LEU A 177 5.63 -2.67 14.20
C LEU A 177 6.66 -3.07 15.23
N ASP A 178 7.23 -4.28 15.16
CA ASP A 178 8.29 -4.76 16.04
C ASP A 178 9.67 -4.24 15.62
N ASP A 179 9.81 -3.75 14.38
CA ASP A 179 11.05 -3.17 13.89
C ASP A 179 11.24 -1.74 14.46
N PRO A 180 12.42 -1.41 15.01
CA PRO A 180 12.66 -0.10 15.61
C PRO A 180 12.53 1.07 14.62
N ARG A 181 12.69 0.83 13.30
CA ARG A 181 12.58 1.85 12.25
C ARG A 181 11.15 2.34 12.01
N SER A 182 10.13 1.63 12.49
CA SER A 182 8.73 2.03 12.28
C SER A 182 8.32 3.19 13.20
N GLY A 183 7.58 4.18 12.72
CA GLY A 183 7.08 5.28 13.55
C GLY A 183 5.66 5.03 14.01
N LYS A 184 4.77 4.82 13.03
CA LYS A 184 3.36 4.48 13.28
C LYS A 184 2.78 3.67 12.12
N LEU A 185 1.71 2.95 12.43
CA LEU A 185 0.93 2.20 11.45
C LEU A 185 -0.56 2.47 11.69
N PHE A 186 -1.32 2.71 10.63
CA PHE A 186 -2.75 2.93 10.73
C PHE A 186 -3.56 1.71 10.28
N LEU A 187 -4.55 1.37 11.11
CA LEU A 187 -5.66 0.47 10.83
C LEU A 187 -6.92 0.99 11.50
N GLU A 188 -8.10 0.62 10.98
CA GLU A 188 -9.34 0.87 11.69
C GLU A 188 -9.40 0.04 12.99
N PRO A 189 -9.83 0.63 14.13
CA PRO A 189 -9.81 -0.05 15.43
C PRO A 189 -10.53 -1.41 15.48
N PRO A 190 -11.73 -1.59 14.88
CA PRO A 190 -12.40 -2.89 14.88
C PRO A 190 -11.61 -3.96 14.14
N LEU A 191 -10.91 -3.58 13.05
CA LEU A 191 -10.07 -4.49 12.28
C LEU A 191 -8.82 -4.88 13.07
N ALA A 192 -8.16 -3.93 13.71
CA ALA A 192 -7.03 -4.21 14.60
C ALA A 192 -7.42 -5.17 15.73
N GLN A 193 -8.59 -4.96 16.35
CA GLN A 193 -9.12 -5.83 17.38
C GLN A 193 -9.40 -7.25 16.84
N ALA A 194 -10.05 -7.36 15.69
CA ALA A 194 -10.35 -8.65 15.06
C ALA A 194 -9.08 -9.45 14.69
N LEU A 195 -7.99 -8.76 14.36
CA LEU A 195 -6.68 -9.35 14.08
C LEU A 195 -5.85 -9.66 15.35
N GLY A 196 -6.36 -9.31 16.54
CA GLY A 196 -5.64 -9.49 17.80
C GLY A 196 -4.35 -8.67 17.85
N LEU A 197 -4.39 -7.44 17.35
CA LEU A 197 -3.27 -6.51 17.31
C LEU A 197 -3.40 -5.46 18.41
N ASP A 198 -2.36 -5.32 19.22
CA ASP A 198 -2.20 -4.26 20.20
C ASP A 198 -0.73 -3.85 20.21
N HIS A 199 -0.45 -2.59 19.89
CA HIS A 199 0.91 -2.08 19.83
C HIS A 199 0.92 -0.56 20.04
N PRO A 200 1.88 0.01 20.79
CA PRO A 200 1.95 1.45 21.04
C PRO A 200 2.28 2.29 19.81
N ARG A 201 2.56 1.70 18.65
CA ARG A 201 2.70 2.41 17.36
C ARG A 201 1.54 2.14 16.39
N LEU A 202 0.64 1.22 16.73
CA LEU A 202 -0.63 1.03 16.03
C LEU A 202 -1.58 2.15 16.42
N ARG A 203 -2.14 2.84 15.43
CA ARG A 203 -2.92 4.06 15.63
C ARG A 203 -4.17 4.06 14.77
N PHE A 204 -5.17 4.79 15.24
CA PHE A 204 -6.31 5.19 14.44
C PHE A 204 -6.00 6.53 13.76
N ALA A 205 -6.18 6.61 12.44
CA ALA A 205 -5.92 7.84 11.68
C ALA A 205 -6.91 8.98 12.01
N GLY A 206 -8.04 8.66 12.65
CA GLY A 206 -9.08 9.63 13.01
C GLY A 206 -10.17 9.77 11.97
N CYS A 207 -11.28 10.39 12.37
CA CYS A 207 -12.49 10.48 11.53
C CYS A 207 -12.40 11.50 10.39
N GLY A 208 -11.34 12.32 10.34
CA GLY A 208 -11.07 13.25 9.25
C GLY A 208 -10.20 12.69 8.13
N ALA A 209 -9.61 11.51 8.32
CA ALA A 209 -8.73 10.85 7.35
C ALA A 209 -9.47 9.75 6.58
N ALA A 210 -8.90 9.30 5.46
CA ALA A 210 -9.36 8.09 4.79
C ALA A 210 -9.39 6.90 5.77
N ARG A 211 -10.30 5.98 5.54
CA ARG A 211 -10.42 4.76 6.33
C ARG A 211 -9.29 3.78 5.97
N HIS A 212 -8.79 3.05 6.97
CA HIS A 212 -7.67 2.10 6.84
C HIS A 212 -8.12 0.67 7.17
N ASP A 213 -9.24 0.28 6.57
CA ASP A 213 -9.78 -1.08 6.58
C ASP A 213 -9.87 -1.68 5.17
N ASP A 214 -9.14 -1.12 4.21
CA ASP A 214 -8.86 -1.67 2.88
C ASP A 214 -7.36 -1.85 2.61
N HIS A 215 -6.49 -1.24 3.43
CA HIS A 215 -5.03 -1.34 3.33
C HIS A 215 -4.36 -1.08 4.70
N ILE A 216 -3.06 -1.39 4.77
CA ILE A 216 -2.16 -1.05 5.88
C ILE A 216 -1.39 0.20 5.46
N HIS A 217 -1.40 1.26 6.27
CA HIS A 217 -0.54 2.43 6.05
C HIS A 217 0.59 2.46 7.08
N LEU A 218 1.83 2.43 6.62
CA LEU A 218 3.02 2.50 7.46
C LEU A 218 3.74 3.84 7.27
N GLU A 219 4.23 4.41 8.38
CA GLU A 219 5.15 5.54 8.41
C GLU A 219 6.39 5.17 9.25
N LEU A 220 7.57 5.62 8.82
CA LEU A 220 8.80 5.57 9.64
C LEU A 220 8.72 6.47 10.90
#